data_AF-A0A8B6EDY4-F1
#
_entry.id   AF-A0A8B6EDY4-F1
#
_cell.length_a   1.000
_cell.length_b   1.000
_cell.length_c   1.000
_cell.angle_alpha   90.00
_cell.angle_beta   90.00
_cell.angle_gamma   90.00
#
_symmetry.space_group_name_H-M   'P 1'
#
loop_
_entity.id
_entity.type
_entity.pdbx_description
1 polymer ?
#
loop_
_entity_poly.entity_id
_entity_poly.type
_entity_poly.pdbx_seq_one_letter_code
_entity_poly.pdbx_strand_id
1 'polypeptide(L)'
;MDCKKCMTLILKISIIVVVMGDNSNNEGAQKQVVIVGGGIAGLAAARKLQNTGQFVVNVLEARRERYGGRIFTDRSSFKLAKGMEVDLGANWLNSMVKDNPLAKIVSDGELAVKSAGSVQLHFPEKGQVYTGDDANKIFTEFYKITLQAMQKATDSGRDLDLKKAIQSVLRDEETVADKTLLSSVLESHYTMSLADHSSQLFDPKKEFGWDTAVVDGFDQIVDILVGGQRKESTLSVELRKPVRQIEVNKTRNKVLVRTRDLKQYDADAVVVALPLGVLKTDTVIFDPPLPKGWKKTIENIGIGFSNKLVLQFNKVFWPEDVGIFTMVTSNQDDMGMLQTWVNLHRYVNKPLLMGMLHDQAAVRFENMTDDEIKDNAINVLTKLFGEEKLKDVTTTIVTKSKWISDNKVLGTTSYPKVGILPEMFDSLTKPVCPFIYFAGEYTSLEHMNTAHGAYLSGIRAADQIISNYCAKEPSKGKKVETSKEKTKKEKKSEKKRENQKEDKLKDEL
;
A
#
# COMPACT_ATOMS: atom_id res chain seq x y z
N MET A 1 -53.47 -64.89 -20.46
CA MET A 1 -52.16 -64.33 -20.09
C MET A 1 -52.08 -62.93 -20.66
N ASP A 2 -52.22 -61.95 -19.77
CA ASP A 2 -52.36 -60.51 -20.02
C ASP A 2 -51.12 -59.88 -20.65
N CYS A 3 -51.31 -59.03 -21.67
CA CYS A 3 -50.37 -57.98 -22.02
C CYS A 3 -51.11 -56.80 -22.67
N LYS A 4 -51.05 -55.65 -21.97
CA LYS A 4 -51.25 -54.26 -22.45
C LYS A 4 -52.69 -53.77 -22.78
N LYS A 5 -53.33 -53.27 -21.73
CA LYS A 5 -54.12 -52.00 -21.69
C LYS A 5 -53.17 -50.80 -21.95
N CYS A 6 -53.56 -49.61 -22.43
CA CYS A 6 -54.84 -49.00 -22.73
C CYS A 6 -54.62 -47.78 -23.67
N MET A 7 -55.70 -47.44 -24.35
CA MET A 7 -55.94 -46.38 -25.32
C MET A 7 -56.10 -44.99 -24.66
N THR A 8 -55.91 -43.90 -25.43
CA THR A 8 -56.87 -42.79 -25.67
C THR A 8 -56.26 -41.37 -25.62
N LEU A 9 -56.44 -40.68 -26.75
CA LEU A 9 -56.19 -39.27 -27.07
C LEU A 9 -57.41 -38.42 -26.65
N ILE A 10 -57.23 -37.32 -25.90
CA ILE A 10 -58.24 -36.25 -25.78
C ILE A 10 -57.55 -34.87 -25.78
N LEU A 11 -57.95 -34.03 -26.74
CA LEU A 11 -57.60 -32.62 -26.89
C LEU A 11 -58.02 -31.78 -25.66
N LYS A 12 -57.19 -30.81 -25.28
CA LYS A 12 -57.65 -29.63 -24.52
C LYS A 12 -57.14 -28.33 -25.14
N ILE A 13 -58.13 -27.51 -25.49
CA ILE A 13 -58.06 -26.12 -25.96
C ILE A 13 -57.33 -25.27 -24.91
N SER A 14 -56.32 -24.48 -25.35
CA SER A 14 -55.70 -23.44 -24.53
C SER A 14 -56.07 -22.07 -25.08
N ILE A 15 -56.73 -21.29 -24.24
CA ILE A 15 -57.10 -19.89 -24.44
C ILE A 15 -55.83 -19.04 -24.45
N ILE A 16 -55.60 -18.28 -25.51
CA ILE A 16 -54.52 -17.28 -25.58
C ILE A 16 -55.01 -16.02 -24.87
N VAL A 17 -54.47 -15.75 -23.68
CA VAL A 17 -54.56 -14.43 -23.05
C VAL A 17 -53.41 -13.59 -23.61
N VAL A 18 -53.72 -12.65 -24.48
CA VAL A 18 -52.77 -11.60 -24.89
C VAL A 18 -52.69 -10.59 -23.75
N VAL A 19 -51.67 -10.71 -22.90
CA VAL A 19 -51.28 -9.62 -22.01
C VAL A 19 -50.46 -8.63 -22.84
N MET A 20 -51.08 -7.52 -23.24
CA MET A 20 -50.33 -6.33 -23.66
C MET A 20 -49.65 -5.76 -22.42
N GLY A 21 -48.44 -6.23 -22.14
CA GLY A 21 -47.53 -5.62 -21.16
C GLY A 21 -46.65 -4.61 -21.88
N ASP A 22 -46.69 -3.36 -21.43
CA ASP A 22 -45.79 -2.29 -21.86
C ASP A 22 -44.33 -2.76 -21.83
N ASN A 23 -43.71 -2.81 -23.01
CA ASN A 23 -42.30 -3.10 -23.18
C ASN A 23 -41.48 -1.88 -22.73
N SER A 24 -41.23 -1.79 -21.43
CA SER A 24 -40.25 -0.86 -20.85
C SER A 24 -39.27 -1.56 -19.89
N ASN A 25 -38.92 -2.82 -20.17
CA ASN A 25 -37.76 -3.45 -19.54
C ASN A 25 -36.48 -3.10 -20.29
N ASN A 26 -35.98 -1.90 -20.04
CA ASN A 26 -34.57 -1.60 -20.28
C ASN A 26 -33.78 -2.13 -19.05
N GLU A 27 -33.61 -3.45 -18.96
CA GLU A 27 -32.56 -4.03 -18.12
C GLU A 27 -31.23 -3.56 -18.71
N GLY A 28 -30.75 -2.40 -18.26
CA GLY A 28 -29.55 -1.77 -18.80
C GLY A 28 -28.37 -2.75 -18.69
N ALA A 29 -27.73 -3.04 -19.83
CA ALA A 29 -26.56 -3.90 -19.87
C ALA A 29 -25.55 -3.49 -18.79
N GLN A 30 -25.08 -4.46 -17.99
CA GLN A 30 -24.11 -4.22 -16.92
C GLN A 30 -22.87 -3.51 -17.47
N LYS A 31 -22.40 -2.49 -16.74
CA LYS A 31 -21.22 -1.71 -17.13
C LYS A 31 -19.96 -2.55 -17.00
N GLN A 32 -19.10 -2.49 -18.00
CA GLN A 32 -17.83 -3.22 -18.03
C GLN A 32 -16.76 -2.41 -17.32
N VAL A 33 -16.08 -3.00 -16.33
CA VAL A 33 -14.95 -2.37 -15.65
C VAL A 33 -13.73 -3.28 -15.72
N VAL A 34 -12.63 -2.74 -16.22
CA VAL A 34 -11.33 -3.43 -16.21
C VAL A 34 -10.49 -2.92 -15.05
N ILE A 35 -9.89 -3.83 -14.29
CA ILE A 35 -8.94 -3.49 -13.23
C ILE A 35 -7.55 -3.89 -13.71
N VAL A 36 -6.59 -2.97 -13.71
CA VAL A 36 -5.21 -3.22 -14.12
C VAL A 36 -4.33 -3.35 -12.88
N GLY A 37 -3.95 -4.59 -12.57
CA GLY A 37 -3.17 -4.97 -11.39
C GLY A 37 -4.00 -5.76 -10.37
N GLY A 38 -3.61 -6.99 -10.10
CA GLY A 38 -4.18 -7.90 -9.12
C GLY A 38 -3.54 -7.79 -7.73
N GLY A 39 -3.03 -6.62 -7.36
CA GLY A 39 -2.65 -6.32 -5.97
C GLY A 39 -3.89 -6.00 -5.11
N ILE A 40 -3.70 -5.88 -3.79
CA ILE A 40 -4.82 -5.65 -2.85
C ILE A 40 -5.69 -4.42 -3.20
N ALA A 41 -5.11 -3.35 -3.77
CA ALA A 41 -5.86 -2.20 -4.23
C ALA A 41 -6.83 -2.55 -5.38
N GLY A 42 -6.35 -3.27 -6.39
CA GLY A 42 -7.18 -3.69 -7.51
C GLY A 42 -8.23 -4.72 -7.10
N LEU A 43 -7.84 -5.69 -6.26
CA LEU A 43 -8.76 -6.72 -5.77
C LEU A 43 -9.86 -6.15 -4.87
N ALA A 44 -9.55 -5.16 -4.02
CA ALA A 44 -10.54 -4.45 -3.22
C ALA A 44 -11.54 -3.68 -4.09
N ALA A 45 -11.05 -2.97 -5.12
CA ALA A 45 -11.92 -2.29 -6.08
C ALA A 45 -12.82 -3.29 -6.81
N ALA A 46 -12.26 -4.41 -7.27
CA ALA A 46 -12.98 -5.44 -8.00
C ALA A 46 -14.09 -6.06 -7.16
N ARG A 47 -13.78 -6.49 -5.93
CA ARG A 47 -14.74 -7.04 -4.97
C ARG A 47 -15.88 -6.06 -4.68
N LYS A 48 -15.56 -4.80 -4.42
CA LYS A 48 -16.58 -3.79 -4.14
C LYS A 48 -17.52 -3.56 -5.33
N LEU A 49 -16.98 -3.46 -6.54
CA LEU A 49 -17.77 -3.30 -7.76
C LEU A 49 -18.65 -4.53 -8.05
N GLN A 50 -18.07 -5.73 -7.98
CA GLN A 50 -18.79 -6.99 -8.23
C GLN A 50 -19.95 -7.19 -7.25
N ASN A 51 -19.76 -6.83 -5.98
CA ASN A 51 -20.80 -6.96 -4.95
C ASN A 51 -22.02 -6.06 -5.18
N THR A 52 -21.94 -5.05 -6.07
CA THR A 52 -23.11 -4.23 -6.43
C THR A 52 -24.07 -4.94 -7.38
N GLY A 53 -23.62 -5.97 -8.11
CA GLY A 53 -24.37 -6.61 -9.19
C GLY A 53 -24.59 -5.74 -10.43
N GLN A 54 -24.05 -4.52 -10.49
CA GLN A 54 -24.24 -3.56 -11.59
C GLN A 54 -23.10 -3.59 -12.63
N PHE A 55 -21.98 -4.22 -12.29
CA PHE A 55 -20.76 -4.20 -13.09
C PHE A 55 -20.30 -5.62 -13.41
N VAL A 56 -19.84 -5.82 -14.64
CA VAL A 56 -18.99 -6.95 -15.01
C VAL A 56 -17.55 -6.50 -14.82
N VAL A 57 -16.81 -7.19 -13.96
CA VAL A 57 -15.46 -6.80 -13.55
C VAL A 57 -14.46 -7.84 -14.00
N ASN A 58 -13.38 -7.39 -14.65
CA ASN A 58 -12.27 -8.26 -15.01
C ASN A 58 -10.93 -7.68 -14.52
N VAL A 59 -10.16 -8.48 -13.79
CA VAL A 59 -8.86 -8.08 -13.24
C VAL A 59 -7.75 -8.63 -14.13
N LEU A 60 -6.91 -7.75 -14.67
CA LEU A 60 -5.76 -8.10 -15.49
C LEU A 60 -4.48 -8.01 -14.65
N GLU A 61 -3.87 -9.15 -14.37
CA GLU A 61 -2.64 -9.26 -13.58
C GLU A 61 -1.45 -9.65 -14.47
N ALA A 62 -0.36 -8.87 -14.36
CA ALA A 62 0.80 -9.01 -15.22
C ALA A 62 1.68 -10.23 -14.86
N ARG A 63 1.68 -10.64 -13.60
CA ARG A 63 2.44 -11.79 -13.11
C ARG A 63 1.94 -13.09 -13.69
N ARG A 64 2.86 -14.05 -13.76
CA ARG A 64 2.64 -15.32 -14.45
C ARG A 64 1.81 -16.32 -13.64
N GLU A 65 2.08 -16.41 -12.34
CA GLU A 65 1.61 -17.51 -11.49
C GLU A 65 0.81 -17.05 -10.27
N ARG A 66 0.65 -15.74 -10.03
CA ARG A 66 -0.04 -15.24 -8.83
C ARG A 66 -0.59 -13.84 -8.98
N TYR A 67 -1.61 -13.53 -8.17
CA TYR A 67 -2.02 -12.18 -7.80
C TYR A 67 -1.36 -11.76 -6.47
N GLY A 68 -1.86 -10.70 -5.83
CA GLY A 68 -1.38 -10.17 -4.54
C GLY A 68 -0.34 -9.05 -4.66
N GLY A 69 0.35 -8.94 -5.79
CA GLY A 69 1.33 -7.87 -6.02
C GLY A 69 2.50 -7.93 -5.03
N ARG A 70 2.62 -6.91 -4.17
CA ARG A 70 3.62 -6.80 -3.08
C ARG A 70 3.22 -7.58 -1.82
N ILE A 71 2.04 -8.18 -1.80
CA ILE A 71 1.67 -9.23 -0.83
C ILE A 71 2.08 -10.56 -1.47
N PHE A 72 2.99 -11.27 -0.80
CA PHE A 72 3.49 -12.56 -1.28
C PHE A 72 4.01 -13.38 -0.12
N THR A 73 3.43 -14.57 0.03
CA THR A 73 3.86 -15.60 0.95
C THR A 73 4.48 -16.73 0.14
N ASP A 74 5.74 -17.07 0.44
CA ASP A 74 6.39 -18.21 -0.18
C ASP A 74 5.96 -19.50 0.52
N ARG A 75 5.14 -20.28 -0.19
CA ARG A 75 4.66 -21.58 0.24
C ARG A 75 5.43 -22.73 -0.43
N SER A 76 6.35 -22.40 -1.34
CA SER A 76 6.99 -23.36 -2.24
C SER A 76 8.37 -23.80 -1.80
N SER A 77 9.09 -22.95 -1.06
CA SER A 77 10.43 -23.29 -0.55
C SER A 77 10.37 -24.26 0.63
N PHE A 78 9.22 -24.37 1.30
CA PHE A 78 9.03 -25.14 2.53
C PHE A 78 8.06 -26.33 2.38
N LYS A 79 7.98 -26.90 1.17
CA LYS A 79 7.01 -27.93 0.75
C LYS A 79 6.79 -29.13 1.69
N LEU A 80 7.72 -29.42 2.60
CA LEU A 80 7.69 -30.60 3.46
C LEU A 80 7.14 -30.33 4.87
N ALA A 81 6.78 -29.09 5.21
CA ALA A 81 6.22 -28.76 6.53
C ALA A 81 5.08 -27.74 6.42
N LYS A 82 3.86 -28.19 6.69
CA LYS A 82 2.70 -27.32 6.91
C LYS A 82 3.00 -26.35 8.06
N GLY A 83 2.72 -25.05 7.88
CA GLY A 83 3.06 -24.02 8.87
C GLY A 83 4.45 -23.41 8.70
N MET A 84 5.11 -23.56 7.55
CA MET A 84 6.40 -22.89 7.23
C MET A 84 6.25 -21.86 6.10
N GLU A 85 5.09 -21.22 6.01
CA GLU A 85 4.83 -20.17 5.03
C GLU A 85 5.46 -18.85 5.50
N VAL A 86 6.19 -18.19 4.59
CA VAL A 86 6.94 -16.98 4.95
C VAL A 86 6.59 -15.83 4.03
N ASP A 87 6.15 -14.74 4.64
CA ASP A 87 5.82 -13.53 3.91
C ASP A 87 7.10 -12.82 3.44
N LEU A 88 7.38 -12.96 2.15
CA LEU A 88 8.44 -12.24 1.45
C LEU A 88 8.00 -10.81 1.06
N GLY A 89 6.70 -10.53 1.13
CA GLY A 89 6.09 -9.20 0.94
C GLY A 89 5.64 -8.55 2.25
N ALA A 90 4.48 -7.91 2.26
CA ALA A 90 3.84 -7.44 3.48
C ALA A 90 3.54 -8.63 4.43
N ASN A 91 3.75 -8.45 5.74
CA ASN A 91 3.59 -9.51 6.74
C ASN A 91 2.99 -9.07 8.09
N TRP A 92 2.70 -7.77 8.23
CA TRP A 92 2.31 -7.17 9.51
C TRP A 92 0.98 -6.43 9.39
N LEU A 93 0.13 -6.60 10.40
CA LEU A 93 -0.97 -5.68 10.70
C LEU A 93 -0.42 -4.58 11.62
N ASN A 94 -0.70 -3.33 11.27
CA ASN A 94 -0.37 -2.19 12.11
C ASN A 94 -1.54 -1.93 13.08
N SER A 95 -1.31 -2.09 14.38
CA SER A 95 -2.33 -1.90 15.44
C SER A 95 -2.49 -0.43 15.86
N MET A 96 -1.50 0.42 15.58
CA MET A 96 -1.54 1.87 15.85
C MET A 96 -2.43 2.63 14.87
N VAL A 97 -2.80 2.01 13.74
CA VAL A 97 -3.78 2.55 12.80
C VAL A 97 -5.18 2.16 13.24
N LYS A 98 -5.92 3.16 13.75
CA LYS A 98 -7.33 3.00 14.12
C LYS A 98 -8.14 2.50 12.92
N ASP A 99 -9.05 1.57 13.16
CA ASP A 99 -9.98 1.04 12.17
C ASP A 99 -9.31 0.43 10.93
N ASN A 100 -8.12 -0.19 11.10
CA ASN A 100 -7.43 -0.90 10.03
C ASN A 100 -8.35 -1.97 9.39
N PRO A 101 -8.81 -1.79 8.13
CA PRO A 101 -9.82 -2.65 7.51
C PRO A 101 -9.34 -4.08 7.32
N LEU A 102 -8.03 -4.30 7.28
CA LEU A 102 -7.48 -5.64 7.11
C LEU A 102 -7.66 -6.48 8.38
N ALA A 103 -7.70 -5.87 9.57
CA ALA A 103 -7.98 -6.58 10.81
C ALA A 103 -9.36 -7.25 10.77
N LYS A 104 -10.35 -6.60 10.16
CA LYS A 104 -11.67 -7.20 9.94
C LYS A 104 -11.62 -8.39 8.98
N ILE A 105 -10.90 -8.27 7.87
CA ILE A 105 -10.76 -9.38 6.90
C ILE A 105 -10.07 -10.58 7.55
N VAL A 106 -9.02 -10.34 8.33
CA VAL A 106 -8.29 -11.35 9.10
C VAL A 106 -9.22 -12.03 10.11
N SER A 107 -10.00 -11.25 10.86
CA SER A 107 -10.97 -11.78 11.83
C SER A 107 -12.10 -12.57 11.17
N ASP A 108 -12.70 -12.05 10.10
CA ASP A 108 -13.82 -12.71 9.40
C ASP A 108 -13.36 -13.97 8.64
N GLY A 109 -12.09 -13.99 8.23
CA GLY A 109 -11.43 -15.15 7.63
C GLY A 109 -10.86 -16.14 8.65
N GLU A 110 -11.03 -15.88 9.96
CA GLU A 110 -10.53 -16.70 11.06
C GLU A 110 -9.01 -16.98 10.96
N LEU A 111 -8.25 -16.02 10.42
CA LEU A 111 -6.80 -16.16 10.25
C LEU A 111 -6.07 -16.00 11.58
N ALA A 112 -5.13 -16.90 11.85
CA ALA A 112 -4.31 -16.88 13.05
C ALA A 112 -3.36 -15.68 13.04
N VAL A 113 -3.29 -14.98 14.17
CA VAL A 113 -2.36 -13.87 14.40
C VAL A 113 -1.51 -14.09 15.65
N LYS A 114 -0.29 -13.57 15.64
CA LYS A 114 0.60 -13.57 16.81
C LYS A 114 1.29 -12.22 16.95
N SER A 115 1.54 -11.83 18.20
CA SER A 115 2.32 -10.63 18.49
C SER A 115 3.78 -10.82 18.04
N ALA A 116 4.37 -9.73 17.54
CA ALA A 116 5.79 -9.61 17.21
C ALA A 116 6.68 -9.96 18.41
N GLY A 117 6.22 -9.66 19.63
CA GLY A 117 6.97 -9.86 20.86
C GLY A 117 7.92 -8.71 21.19
N SER A 118 8.83 -8.94 22.13
CA SER A 118 9.80 -7.94 22.60
C SER A 118 10.92 -7.69 21.59
N VAL A 119 11.54 -6.51 21.68
CA VAL A 119 12.69 -6.13 20.88
C VAL A 119 13.96 -6.15 21.73
N GLN A 120 15.07 -6.61 21.16
CA GLN A 120 16.41 -6.41 21.69
C GLN A 120 17.21 -5.47 20.78
N LEU A 121 17.80 -4.43 21.38
CA LEU A 121 18.72 -3.52 20.71
C LEU A 121 20.15 -3.88 21.09
N HIS A 122 20.91 -4.38 20.13
CA HIS A 122 22.30 -4.77 20.30
C HIS A 122 23.21 -3.64 19.82
N PHE A 123 24.20 -3.30 20.63
CA PHE A 123 25.25 -2.32 20.32
C PHE A 123 26.60 -3.05 20.37
N PRO A 124 26.98 -3.79 19.31
CA PRO A 124 28.17 -4.65 19.34
C PRO A 124 29.45 -3.88 19.65
N GLU A 125 29.60 -2.68 19.08
CA GLU A 125 30.77 -1.81 19.31
C GLU A 125 30.93 -1.39 20.79
N LYS A 126 29.83 -1.38 21.56
CA LYS A 126 29.82 -1.04 22.99
C LYS A 126 29.71 -2.27 23.89
N GLY A 127 29.52 -3.47 23.33
CA GLY A 127 29.23 -4.69 24.09
C GLY A 127 27.93 -4.59 24.93
N GLN A 128 26.95 -3.79 24.49
CA GLN A 128 25.72 -3.52 25.24
C GLN A 128 24.50 -4.09 24.54
N VAL A 129 23.52 -4.58 25.33
CA VAL A 129 22.22 -5.03 24.84
C VAL A 129 21.12 -4.43 25.70
N TYR A 130 20.19 -3.71 25.08
CA TYR A 130 18.99 -3.19 25.75
C TYR A 130 17.81 -4.11 25.44
N THR A 131 17.05 -4.47 26.46
CA THR A 131 15.92 -5.41 26.36
C THR A 131 14.72 -4.88 27.15
N GLY A 132 13.53 -5.44 26.89
CA GLY A 132 12.32 -5.15 27.67
C GLY A 132 12.05 -3.65 27.84
N ASP A 133 11.87 -3.22 29.08
CA ASP A 133 11.55 -1.83 29.43
C ASP A 133 12.62 -0.83 28.99
N ASP A 134 13.90 -1.21 28.99
CA ASP A 134 14.97 -0.29 28.62
C ASP A 134 15.00 -0.05 27.10
N ALA A 135 14.76 -1.10 26.29
CA ALA A 135 14.55 -0.93 24.85
C ALA A 135 13.29 -0.07 24.58
N ASN A 136 12.20 -0.31 25.32
CA ASN A 136 10.97 0.47 25.18
C ASN A 136 11.17 1.95 25.53
N LYS A 137 11.95 2.27 26.58
CA LYS A 137 12.30 3.66 26.94
C LYS A 137 13.07 4.35 25.81
N ILE A 138 14.05 3.66 25.20
CA ILE A 138 14.82 4.20 24.07
C ILE A 138 13.90 4.53 22.90
N PHE A 139 13.04 3.60 22.49
CA PHE A 139 12.10 3.84 21.40
C PHE A 139 11.07 4.92 21.72
N THR A 140 10.59 4.98 22.96
CA THR A 140 9.65 6.01 23.42
C THR A 140 10.27 7.39 23.34
N GLU A 141 11.52 7.53 23.79
CA GLU A 141 12.23 8.80 23.73
C GLU A 141 12.52 9.20 22.28
N PHE A 142 12.98 8.24 21.46
CA PHE A 142 13.20 8.46 20.04
C PHE A 142 11.92 8.90 19.30
N TYR A 143 10.79 8.29 19.63
CA TYR A 143 9.47 8.67 19.11
C TYR A 143 9.10 10.13 19.49
N LYS A 144 9.33 10.55 20.73
CA LYS A 144 9.08 11.94 21.15
C LYS A 144 9.92 12.95 20.39
N ILE A 145 11.23 12.69 20.26
CA ILE A 145 12.15 13.58 19.53
C ILE A 145 11.74 13.68 18.07
N THR A 146 11.27 12.58 17.48
CA THR A 146 10.71 12.57 16.13
C THR A 146 9.50 13.48 16.01
N LEU A 147 8.55 13.38 16.94
CA LEU A 147 7.38 14.27 16.97
C LEU A 147 7.77 15.74 17.13
N GLN A 148 8.73 16.04 18.01
CA GLN A 148 9.25 17.40 18.18
C GLN A 148 9.90 17.93 16.89
N ALA A 149 10.65 17.10 16.18
CA ALA A 149 11.27 17.47 14.91
C ALA A 149 10.23 17.80 13.83
N MET A 150 9.18 16.98 13.73
CA MET A 150 8.05 17.20 12.82
C MET A 150 7.29 18.49 13.18
N GLN A 151 7.02 18.70 14.47
CA GLN A 151 6.35 19.91 14.95
C GLN A 151 7.17 21.17 14.61
N LYS A 152 8.49 21.16 14.89
CA LYS A 152 9.40 22.26 14.55
C LYS A 152 9.47 22.54 13.06
N ALA A 153 9.47 21.51 12.22
CA ALA A 153 9.43 21.65 10.76
C ALA A 153 8.11 22.28 10.30
N THR A 154 6.98 21.88 10.91
CA THR A 154 5.65 22.44 10.63
C THR A 154 5.56 23.90 11.05
N ASP A 155 5.94 24.22 12.29
CA ASP A 155 5.85 25.58 12.86
C ASP A 155 6.73 26.58 12.13
N SER A 156 7.91 26.15 11.67
CA SER A 156 8.82 27.01 10.92
C SER A 156 8.49 27.12 9.43
N GLY A 157 7.56 26.31 8.93
CA GLY A 157 7.24 26.20 7.50
C GLY A 157 8.42 25.69 6.63
N ARG A 158 9.49 25.19 7.26
CA ARG A 158 10.67 24.67 6.56
C ARG A 158 10.65 23.15 6.57
N ASP A 159 10.37 22.56 5.42
CA ASP A 159 10.50 21.12 5.25
C ASP A 159 11.98 20.74 5.06
N LEU A 160 12.49 19.92 5.97
CA LEU A 160 13.82 19.36 5.96
C LEU A 160 13.74 17.86 5.67
N ASP A 161 14.89 17.26 5.34
CA ASP A 161 14.99 15.82 5.48
C ASP A 161 14.81 15.42 6.96
N LEU A 162 14.03 14.37 7.18
CA LEU A 162 13.64 13.91 8.51
C LEU A 162 14.85 13.66 9.41
N LYS A 163 15.91 13.05 8.88
CA LYS A 163 17.15 12.81 9.61
C LYS A 163 17.75 14.11 10.16
N LYS A 164 17.95 15.13 9.32
CA LYS A 164 18.47 16.43 9.77
C LYS A 164 17.55 17.15 10.73
N ALA A 165 16.23 17.00 10.56
CA ALA A 165 15.25 17.57 11.50
C ALA A 165 15.43 16.96 12.90
N ILE A 166 15.52 15.63 13.00
CA ILE A 166 15.73 14.90 14.27
C ILE A 166 17.11 15.24 14.86
N GLN A 167 18.17 15.26 14.03
CA GLN A 167 19.50 15.68 14.48
C GLN A 167 19.51 17.12 15.02
N SER A 168 18.70 18.02 14.46
CA SER A 168 18.57 19.38 15.02
C SER A 168 17.95 19.36 16.40
N VAL A 169 16.88 18.59 16.62
CA VAL A 169 16.25 18.50 17.95
C VAL A 169 17.20 17.85 18.95
N LEU A 170 17.88 16.76 18.58
CA LEU A 170 18.87 16.12 19.45
C LEU A 170 19.99 17.07 19.89
N ARG A 171 20.47 17.94 18.99
CA ARG A 171 21.47 18.96 19.34
C ARG A 171 20.91 19.98 20.32
N ASP A 172 19.73 20.53 20.02
CA ASP A 172 19.16 21.68 20.72
C ASP A 172 18.53 21.31 22.09
N GLU A 173 18.03 20.09 22.26
CA GLU A 173 17.28 19.69 23.46
C GLU A 173 18.21 19.32 24.61
N GLU A 174 18.29 20.14 25.65
CA GLU A 174 19.18 19.89 26.80
C GLU A 174 18.70 18.76 27.72
N THR A 175 17.39 18.46 27.71
CA THR A 175 16.79 17.48 28.64
C THR A 175 16.97 16.02 28.23
N VAL A 176 17.44 15.76 27.01
CA VAL A 176 17.70 14.39 26.52
C VAL A 176 18.92 13.81 27.21
N ALA A 177 18.70 12.83 28.09
CA ALA A 177 19.72 12.26 28.95
C ALA A 177 20.86 11.53 28.19
N ASP A 178 20.56 10.86 27.07
CA ASP A 178 21.57 10.12 26.28
C ASP A 178 21.46 10.42 24.78
N LYS A 179 21.92 11.61 24.39
CA LYS A 179 21.94 12.06 22.99
C LYS A 179 22.76 11.13 22.09
N THR A 180 23.85 10.57 22.61
CA THR A 180 24.73 9.70 21.84
C THR A 180 24.03 8.39 21.48
N LEU A 181 23.34 7.78 22.44
CA LEU A 181 22.53 6.59 22.22
C LEU A 181 21.44 6.82 21.17
N LEU A 182 20.64 7.89 21.32
CA LEU A 182 19.56 8.19 20.39
C LEU A 182 20.08 8.59 19.00
N SER A 183 21.24 9.23 18.93
CA SER A 183 21.93 9.48 17.65
C SER A 183 22.34 8.18 16.98
N SER A 184 22.92 7.22 17.71
CA SER A 184 23.24 5.90 17.15
C SER A 184 21.99 5.16 16.63
N VAL A 185 20.88 5.24 17.36
CA VAL A 185 19.59 4.67 16.91
C VAL A 185 19.12 5.34 15.62
N LEU A 186 19.16 6.68 15.54
CA LEU A 186 18.81 7.43 14.34
C LEU A 186 19.64 7.03 13.13
N GLU A 187 20.96 6.96 13.30
CA GLU A 187 21.90 6.61 12.22
C GLU A 187 21.64 5.19 11.69
N SER A 188 21.18 4.28 12.55
CA SER A 188 20.82 2.91 12.18
C SER A 188 19.38 2.71 11.67
N HIS A 189 18.49 3.70 11.81
CA HIS A 189 17.07 3.50 11.54
C HIS A 189 16.71 3.69 10.06
N TYR A 190 16.50 2.58 9.36
CA TYR A 190 16.36 2.52 7.89
C TYR A 190 15.39 3.51 7.22
N THR A 191 14.19 3.71 7.77
CA THR A 191 13.16 4.64 7.22
C THR A 191 13.43 6.10 7.54
N MET A 192 14.12 6.36 8.65
CA MET A 192 14.36 7.69 9.18
C MET A 192 15.72 8.23 8.73
N SER A 193 16.60 7.36 8.25
CA SER A 193 17.86 7.70 7.61
C SER A 193 17.73 8.00 6.12
N LEU A 194 16.54 7.87 5.52
CA LEU A 194 16.31 8.21 4.11
C LEU A 194 16.55 9.70 3.87
N ALA A 195 17.47 9.99 2.95
CA ALA A 195 18.07 11.32 2.79
C ALA A 195 17.10 12.43 2.34
N ASP A 196 15.93 12.08 1.79
CA ASP A 196 14.96 13.02 1.27
C ASP A 196 13.53 12.79 1.79
N HIS A 197 13.34 12.05 2.90
CA HIS A 197 12.03 11.88 3.53
C HIS A 197 11.58 13.20 4.18
N SER A 198 10.40 13.71 3.81
CA SER A 198 9.85 14.95 4.35
C SER A 198 9.63 14.88 5.86
N SER A 199 10.23 15.82 6.59
CA SER A 199 10.02 16.03 8.02
C SER A 199 8.61 16.50 8.37
N GLN A 200 7.91 17.17 7.44
CA GLN A 200 6.54 17.65 7.66
C GLN A 200 5.49 16.57 7.43
N LEU A 201 5.78 15.59 6.56
CA LEU A 201 4.80 14.61 6.10
C LEU A 201 5.10 13.18 6.57
N PHE A 202 6.15 13.00 7.36
CA PHE A 202 6.39 11.73 8.07
C PHE A 202 5.20 11.41 8.99
N ASP A 203 4.92 10.13 9.17
CA ASP A 203 3.94 9.68 10.15
C ASP A 203 4.53 8.55 10.99
N PRO A 204 4.92 8.82 12.24
CA PRO A 204 5.60 7.83 13.06
C PRO A 204 4.66 6.69 13.47
N LYS A 205 3.33 6.87 13.46
CA LYS A 205 2.39 5.76 13.77
C LYS A 205 2.47 4.64 12.73
N LYS A 206 2.85 4.97 11.49
CA LYS A 206 3.08 3.99 10.43
C LYS A 206 4.39 3.24 10.60
N GLU A 207 5.33 3.79 11.36
CA GLU A 207 6.66 3.20 11.55
C GLU A 207 6.74 2.32 12.80
N PHE A 208 6.12 2.75 13.90
CA PHE A 208 6.27 2.08 15.22
C PHE A 208 5.11 1.13 15.59
N GLY A 209 4.18 0.84 14.67
CA GLY A 209 2.95 0.09 14.95
C GLY A 209 2.90 -1.37 14.48
N TRP A 210 4.01 -1.94 14.00
CA TRP A 210 4.05 -3.28 13.41
C TRP A 210 4.21 -4.39 14.45
N ASP A 211 3.12 -4.70 15.15
CA ASP A 211 3.15 -5.58 16.32
C ASP A 211 2.46 -6.94 16.13
N THR A 212 1.78 -7.16 15.00
CA THR A 212 0.92 -8.34 14.81
C THR A 212 1.17 -9.01 13.46
N ALA A 213 1.71 -10.22 13.49
CA ALA A 213 1.94 -11.06 12.31
C ALA A 213 0.71 -11.92 11.99
N VAL A 214 0.41 -12.10 10.71
CA VAL A 214 -0.61 -13.07 10.23
C VAL A 214 0.10 -14.40 9.97
N VAL A 215 -0.11 -15.37 10.86
CA VAL A 215 0.65 -16.63 10.90
C VAL A 215 0.31 -17.54 9.71
N ASP A 216 -0.93 -17.50 9.23
CA ASP A 216 -1.36 -18.30 8.08
C ASP A 216 -0.84 -17.78 6.74
N GLY A 217 -0.09 -16.67 6.74
CA GLY A 217 0.39 -15.95 5.57
C GLY A 217 -0.46 -14.75 5.24
N PHE A 218 0.18 -13.61 4.99
CA PHE A 218 -0.53 -12.36 4.67
C PHE A 218 -1.23 -12.39 3.30
N ASP A 219 -0.82 -13.31 2.40
CA ASP A 219 -1.50 -13.55 1.12
C ASP A 219 -2.94 -14.08 1.28
N GLN A 220 -3.28 -14.70 2.41
CA GLN A 220 -4.64 -15.17 2.67
C GLN A 220 -5.66 -14.03 2.66
N ILE A 221 -5.24 -12.80 2.99
CA ILE A 221 -6.10 -11.61 2.89
C ILE A 221 -6.53 -11.37 1.44
N VAL A 222 -5.62 -11.53 0.47
CA VAL A 222 -5.96 -11.34 -0.95
C VAL A 222 -6.70 -12.55 -1.52
N ASP A 223 -6.42 -13.76 -1.04
CA ASP A 223 -7.16 -14.97 -1.40
C ASP A 223 -8.63 -14.87 -0.95
N ILE A 224 -8.89 -14.36 0.26
CA ILE A 224 -10.26 -14.09 0.75
C ILE A 224 -10.98 -13.09 -0.17
N LEU A 225 -10.31 -12.02 -0.61
CA LEU A 225 -10.91 -11.06 -1.54
C LEU A 225 -11.22 -11.70 -2.90
N VAL A 226 -10.36 -12.57 -3.40
CA VAL A 226 -10.56 -13.27 -4.69
C VAL A 226 -11.65 -14.32 -4.58
N GLY A 227 -11.61 -15.19 -3.58
CA GLY A 227 -12.61 -16.23 -3.34
C GLY A 227 -13.99 -15.65 -3.06
N GLY A 228 -14.05 -14.56 -2.30
CA GLY A 228 -15.28 -14.01 -1.75
C GLY A 228 -15.70 -14.74 -0.48
N GLN A 229 -16.58 -14.13 0.31
CA GLN A 229 -17.12 -14.72 1.52
C GLN A 229 -18.63 -15.01 1.38
N ARG A 230 -19.08 -16.10 2.01
CA ARG A 230 -20.50 -16.50 2.11
C ARG A 230 -21.16 -16.70 0.74
N LYS A 231 -21.97 -15.73 0.28
CA LYS A 231 -22.75 -15.78 -0.97
C LYS A 231 -22.08 -15.01 -2.12
N GLU A 232 -20.90 -14.47 -1.90
CA GLU A 232 -20.14 -13.76 -2.93
C GLU A 232 -19.55 -14.75 -3.94
N SER A 233 -19.61 -14.40 -5.23
CA SER A 233 -18.93 -15.15 -6.27
C SER A 233 -17.44 -14.81 -6.33
N THR A 234 -16.64 -15.73 -6.85
CA THR A 234 -15.19 -15.54 -7.05
C THR A 234 -14.92 -14.42 -8.06
N LEU A 235 -13.85 -13.65 -7.86
CA LEU A 235 -13.39 -12.63 -8.81
C LEU A 235 -12.82 -13.27 -10.08
N SER A 236 -13.10 -12.68 -11.24
CA SER A 236 -12.39 -13.00 -12.49
C SER A 236 -11.02 -12.33 -12.49
N VAL A 237 -9.95 -13.10 -12.26
CA VAL A 237 -8.56 -12.63 -12.32
C VAL A 237 -7.82 -13.34 -13.45
N GLU A 238 -7.52 -12.62 -14.51
CA GLU A 238 -6.69 -13.10 -15.62
C GLU A 238 -5.20 -12.80 -15.35
N LEU A 239 -4.45 -13.86 -15.04
CA LEU A 239 -2.99 -13.81 -14.94
C LEU A 239 -2.33 -13.73 -16.33
N ARG A 240 -1.04 -13.40 -16.37
CA ARG A 240 -0.25 -13.26 -17.62
C ARG A 240 -0.83 -12.22 -18.57
N LYS A 241 -1.45 -11.16 -18.02
CA LYS A 241 -2.03 -10.03 -18.75
C LYS A 241 -1.28 -8.74 -18.48
N PRO A 242 0.02 -8.62 -18.83
CA PRO A 242 0.71 -7.35 -18.74
C PRO A 242 0.08 -6.35 -19.70
N VAL A 243 -0.60 -5.34 -19.14
CA VAL A 243 -1.14 -4.21 -19.89
C VAL A 243 0.02 -3.38 -20.44
N ARG A 244 -0.11 -2.94 -21.69
CA ARG A 244 0.87 -2.06 -22.37
C ARG A 244 0.29 -0.72 -22.77
N GLN A 245 -1.04 -0.62 -22.89
CA GLN A 245 -1.70 0.62 -23.30
C GLN A 245 -3.11 0.73 -22.73
N ILE A 246 -3.48 1.94 -22.34
CA ILE A 246 -4.83 2.34 -21.95
C ILE A 246 -5.21 3.54 -22.82
N GLU A 247 -6.16 3.35 -23.73
CA GLU A 247 -6.60 4.36 -24.71
C GLU A 247 -8.05 4.74 -24.46
N VAL A 248 -8.34 6.04 -24.39
CA VAL A 248 -9.71 6.56 -24.31
C VAL A 248 -10.28 6.73 -25.71
N ASN A 249 -11.26 5.90 -26.06
CA ASN A 249 -12.02 6.05 -27.28
C ASN A 249 -13.25 6.94 -27.05
N LYS A 250 -13.09 8.23 -27.29
CA LYS A 250 -14.15 9.23 -27.10
C LYS A 250 -15.36 8.98 -27.99
N THR A 251 -15.16 8.51 -29.22
CA THR A 251 -16.25 8.24 -30.18
C THR A 251 -17.16 7.11 -29.69
N ARG A 252 -16.58 6.06 -29.10
CA ARG A 252 -17.34 4.95 -28.52
C ARG A 252 -17.75 5.19 -27.07
N ASN A 253 -17.28 6.26 -26.45
CA ASN A 253 -17.42 6.52 -25.02
C ASN A 253 -16.95 5.33 -24.17
N LYS A 254 -15.79 4.78 -24.51
CA LYS A 254 -15.17 3.60 -23.86
C LYS A 254 -13.69 3.84 -23.60
N VAL A 255 -13.11 3.02 -22.73
CA VAL A 255 -11.67 2.86 -22.59
C VAL A 255 -11.25 1.49 -23.13
N LEU A 256 -10.19 1.48 -23.92
CA LEU A 256 -9.62 0.30 -24.53
C LEU A 256 -8.31 -0.06 -23.84
N VAL A 257 -8.28 -1.22 -23.19
CA VAL A 257 -7.11 -1.74 -22.49
C VAL A 257 -6.46 -2.81 -23.35
N ARG A 258 -5.18 -2.62 -23.71
CA ARG A 258 -4.41 -3.56 -24.53
C ARG A 258 -3.31 -4.22 -23.73
N THR A 259 -3.22 -5.53 -23.85
CA THR A 259 -2.19 -6.36 -23.22
C THR A 259 -1.07 -6.70 -24.21
N ARG A 260 0.08 -7.19 -23.71
CA ARG A 260 1.22 -7.57 -24.55
C ARG A 260 0.98 -8.82 -25.40
N ASP A 261 0.04 -9.68 -25.02
CA ASP A 261 -0.42 -10.82 -25.83
C ASP A 261 -1.43 -10.40 -26.93
N LEU A 262 -1.48 -9.10 -27.26
CA LEU A 262 -2.31 -8.49 -28.31
C LEU A 262 -3.82 -8.58 -28.07
N LYS A 263 -4.28 -9.05 -26.91
CA LYS A 263 -5.69 -8.96 -26.52
C LYS A 263 -6.11 -7.52 -26.23
N GLN A 264 -7.39 -7.28 -26.39
CA GLN A 264 -8.03 -5.98 -26.20
C GLN A 264 -9.30 -6.13 -25.37
N TYR A 265 -9.53 -5.18 -24.48
CA TYR A 265 -10.69 -5.14 -23.60
C TYR A 265 -11.35 -3.77 -23.72
N ASP A 266 -12.58 -3.73 -24.25
CA ASP A 266 -13.43 -2.54 -24.24
C ASP A 266 -14.16 -2.44 -22.90
N ALA A 267 -14.06 -1.31 -22.21
CA ALA A 267 -14.68 -1.08 -20.90
C ALA A 267 -15.32 0.31 -20.79
N ASP A 268 -16.31 0.44 -19.90
CA ASP A 268 -16.90 1.72 -19.52
C ASP A 268 -15.97 2.52 -18.60
N ALA A 269 -15.18 1.82 -17.77
CA ALA A 269 -14.17 2.42 -16.91
C ALA A 269 -13.00 1.46 -16.70
N VAL A 270 -11.84 2.02 -16.33
CA VAL A 270 -10.66 1.28 -15.90
C VAL A 270 -10.17 1.79 -14.55
N VAL A 271 -9.84 0.87 -13.64
CA VAL A 271 -9.10 1.18 -12.41
C VAL A 271 -7.64 0.78 -12.61
N VAL A 272 -6.74 1.74 -12.54
CA VAL A 272 -5.29 1.55 -12.61
C VAL A 272 -4.77 1.35 -11.19
N ALA A 273 -4.46 0.10 -10.85
CA ALA A 273 -3.94 -0.32 -9.55
C ALA A 273 -2.46 -0.77 -9.65
N LEU A 274 -1.70 -0.12 -10.53
CA LEU A 274 -0.27 -0.42 -10.75
C LEU A 274 0.61 0.17 -9.64
N PRO A 275 1.74 -0.48 -9.28
CA PRO A 275 2.71 0.08 -8.35
C PRO A 275 3.32 1.40 -8.87
N LEU A 276 3.69 2.30 -7.95
CA LEU A 276 4.32 3.58 -8.28
C LEU A 276 5.58 3.39 -9.14
N GLY A 277 6.41 2.39 -8.83
CA GLY A 277 7.62 2.07 -9.60
C GLY A 277 7.34 1.80 -11.07
N VAL A 278 6.27 1.07 -11.39
CA VAL A 278 5.84 0.82 -12.77
C VAL A 278 5.35 2.12 -13.44
N LEU A 279 4.60 2.94 -12.71
CA LEU A 279 4.02 4.19 -13.22
C LEU A 279 5.06 5.30 -13.46
N LYS A 280 6.25 5.17 -12.87
CA LYS A 280 7.41 6.03 -13.17
C LYS A 280 8.17 5.60 -14.43
N THR A 281 7.81 4.47 -15.03
CA THR A 281 8.38 4.00 -16.30
C THR A 281 7.40 4.21 -17.46
N ASP A 282 7.89 4.04 -18.68
CA ASP A 282 7.05 4.05 -19.90
C ASP A 282 6.49 2.66 -20.25
N THR A 283 6.39 1.74 -19.27
CA THR A 283 5.92 0.37 -19.49
C THR A 283 4.45 0.31 -19.94
N VAL A 284 3.63 1.28 -19.51
CA VAL A 284 2.21 1.41 -19.86
C VAL A 284 1.96 2.78 -20.48
N ILE A 285 1.49 2.79 -21.71
CA ILE A 285 1.18 4.02 -22.46
C ILE A 285 -0.25 4.45 -22.15
N PHE A 286 -0.44 5.71 -21.77
CA PHE A 286 -1.75 6.33 -21.61
C PHE A 286 -2.05 7.23 -22.81
N ASP A 287 -3.22 7.04 -23.42
CA ASP A 287 -3.70 7.86 -24.53
C ASP A 287 -5.13 8.39 -24.24
N PRO A 288 -5.32 9.69 -23.97
CA PRO A 288 -4.30 10.73 -23.94
C PRO A 288 -3.31 10.55 -22.77
N PRO A 289 -2.12 11.18 -22.82
CA PRO A 289 -1.17 11.18 -21.72
C PRO A 289 -1.80 11.68 -20.42
N LEU A 290 -1.30 11.16 -19.29
CA LEU A 290 -1.76 11.57 -17.96
C LEU A 290 -1.55 13.08 -17.73
N PRO A 291 -2.41 13.74 -16.92
CA PRO A 291 -2.28 15.17 -16.64
C PRO A 291 -0.89 15.55 -16.11
N LYS A 292 -0.36 16.71 -16.51
CA LYS A 292 0.97 17.19 -16.08
C LYS A 292 1.13 17.22 -14.55
N GLY A 293 0.07 17.58 -13.82
CA GLY A 293 0.07 17.56 -12.36
C GLY A 293 0.30 16.16 -11.79
N TRP A 294 -0.26 15.13 -12.42
CA TRP A 294 -0.09 13.74 -12.02
C TRP A 294 1.37 13.30 -12.15
N LYS A 295 2.01 13.58 -13.30
CA LYS A 295 3.44 13.29 -13.53
C LYS A 295 4.35 14.00 -12.53
N LYS A 296 4.12 15.31 -12.31
CA LYS A 296 4.88 16.09 -11.32
C LYS A 296 4.76 15.51 -9.91
N THR A 297 3.56 15.07 -9.51
CA THR A 297 3.37 14.48 -8.18
C THR A 297 4.12 13.17 -8.03
N ILE A 298 3.99 12.23 -8.97
CA ILE A 298 4.68 10.94 -8.85
C ILE A 298 6.20 11.08 -8.84
N GLU A 299 6.77 12.06 -9.55
CA GLU A 299 8.21 12.35 -9.52
C GLU A 299 8.71 12.77 -8.13
N ASN A 300 7.87 13.46 -7.36
CA ASN A 300 8.16 13.93 -5.98
C ASN A 300 7.78 12.92 -4.88
N ILE A 301 7.27 11.75 -5.23
CA ILE A 301 7.08 10.64 -4.27
C ILE A 301 8.27 9.69 -4.38
N GLY A 302 8.93 9.38 -3.27
CA GLY A 302 10.03 8.42 -3.21
C GLY A 302 9.56 6.98 -3.31
N ILE A 303 10.48 6.10 -3.69
CA ILE A 303 10.29 4.65 -3.65
C ILE A 303 11.33 4.10 -2.68
N GLY A 304 10.85 3.52 -1.60
CA GLY A 304 11.66 2.75 -0.67
C GLY A 304 12.06 1.41 -1.28
N PHE A 305 13.23 0.94 -0.89
CA PHE A 305 13.74 -0.37 -1.26
C PHE A 305 13.85 -1.21 0.00
N SER A 306 13.32 -2.43 -0.07
CA SER A 306 13.47 -3.40 0.99
C SER A 306 13.41 -4.81 0.42
N ASN A 307 14.15 -5.72 1.05
CA ASN A 307 14.05 -7.13 0.80
C ASN A 307 14.06 -7.90 2.11
N LYS A 308 13.70 -9.17 2.03
CA LYS A 308 13.72 -10.12 3.13
C LYS A 308 14.60 -11.30 2.76
N LEU A 309 15.37 -11.75 3.72
CA LEU A 309 16.10 -13.00 3.70
C LEU A 309 15.53 -13.89 4.80
N VAL A 310 15.06 -15.08 4.46
CA VAL A 310 14.64 -16.06 5.45
C VAL A 310 15.61 -17.22 5.44
N LEU A 311 16.14 -17.53 6.61
CA LEU A 311 17.10 -18.62 6.83
C LEU A 311 16.52 -19.61 7.81
N GLN A 312 16.53 -20.89 7.43
CA GLN A 312 16.38 -21.99 8.36
C GLN A 312 17.75 -22.48 8.80
N PHE A 313 17.92 -22.69 10.09
CA PHE A 313 19.14 -23.23 10.69
C PHE A 313 18.94 -24.68 11.16
N ASN A 314 20.02 -25.36 11.51
CA ASN A 314 19.98 -26.69 12.13
C ASN A 314 19.55 -26.67 13.61
N LYS A 315 19.69 -25.53 14.31
CA LYS A 315 19.30 -25.35 15.72
C LYS A 315 18.87 -23.91 15.99
N VAL A 316 18.13 -23.70 17.08
CA VAL A 316 17.89 -22.37 17.64
C VAL A 316 19.09 -22.02 18.53
N PHE A 317 19.78 -20.91 18.22
CA PHE A 317 20.94 -20.42 18.98
C PHE A 317 20.71 -19.02 19.58
N TRP A 318 19.52 -18.47 19.39
CA TRP A 318 19.08 -17.16 19.87
C TRP A 318 18.02 -17.31 20.98
N PRO A 319 17.71 -16.25 21.74
CA PRO A 319 16.60 -16.28 22.71
C PRO A 319 15.24 -16.56 22.06
N GLU A 320 14.56 -17.63 22.46
CA GLU A 320 13.30 -18.09 21.87
C GLU A 320 12.11 -17.16 22.14
N ASP A 321 12.14 -16.46 23.28
CA ASP A 321 11.07 -15.60 23.78
C ASP A 321 11.16 -14.15 23.31
N VAL A 322 12.18 -13.81 22.51
CA VAL A 322 12.39 -12.48 21.93
C VAL A 322 11.81 -12.43 20.52
N GLY A 323 11.12 -11.34 20.21
CA GLY A 323 10.46 -11.12 18.93
C GLY A 323 11.38 -10.67 17.81
N ILE A 324 12.16 -9.64 18.10
CA ILE A 324 12.99 -8.94 17.11
C ILE A 324 14.37 -8.66 17.71
N PHE A 325 15.40 -8.92 16.93
CA PHE A 325 16.78 -8.55 17.24
C PHE A 325 17.21 -7.45 16.28
N THR A 326 17.69 -6.32 16.81
CA THR A 326 18.16 -5.20 15.97
C THR A 326 19.58 -4.81 16.36
N MET A 327 20.49 -4.82 15.40
CA MET A 327 21.85 -4.31 15.52
C MET A 327 21.87 -2.81 15.25
N VAL A 328 22.29 -2.03 16.24
CA VAL A 328 22.63 -0.61 16.09
C VAL A 328 24.10 -0.50 15.71
N THR A 329 24.38 0.11 14.57
CA THR A 329 25.72 0.25 13.98
C THR A 329 25.93 1.66 13.42
N SER A 330 27.18 2.11 13.46
CA SER A 330 27.61 3.31 12.73
C SER A 330 28.35 2.98 11.43
N ASN A 331 28.60 1.69 11.18
CA ASN A 331 29.28 1.21 9.98
C ASN A 331 28.37 1.27 8.74
N GLN A 332 28.79 2.00 7.71
CA GLN A 332 28.04 2.18 6.47
C GLN A 332 27.80 0.90 5.66
N ASP A 333 28.67 -0.11 5.81
CA ASP A 333 28.51 -1.39 5.11
C ASP A 333 27.41 -2.24 5.76
N ASP A 334 27.26 -2.14 7.08
CA ASP A 334 26.21 -2.82 7.85
C ASP A 334 24.86 -2.09 7.78
N MET A 335 24.85 -0.79 7.52
CA MET A 335 23.62 0.01 7.43
C MET A 335 22.65 -0.52 6.37
N GLY A 336 21.43 -0.85 6.80
CA GLY A 336 20.38 -1.48 6.00
C GLY A 336 20.63 -2.94 5.64
N MET A 337 21.76 -3.54 6.03
CA MET A 337 22.16 -4.90 5.67
C MET A 337 21.92 -5.86 6.84
N LEU A 338 20.75 -6.52 6.86
CA LEU A 338 20.43 -7.56 7.84
C LEU A 338 20.54 -7.10 9.31
N GLN A 339 20.38 -5.80 9.59
CA GLN A 339 20.47 -5.27 10.96
C GLN A 339 19.32 -5.76 11.84
N THR A 340 18.15 -5.98 11.25
CA THR A 340 16.94 -6.40 11.96
C THR A 340 16.57 -7.81 11.56
N TRP A 341 16.39 -8.68 12.56
CA TRP A 341 15.97 -10.07 12.42
C TRP A 341 14.68 -10.31 13.19
N VAL A 342 13.68 -10.85 12.50
CA VAL A 342 12.41 -11.30 13.10
C VAL A 342 12.53 -12.77 13.48
N ASN A 343 12.18 -13.09 14.71
CA ASN A 343 12.21 -14.45 15.25
C ASN A 343 10.97 -15.25 14.79
N LEU A 344 11.06 -15.88 13.61
CA LEU A 344 9.95 -16.68 13.07
C LEU A 344 9.71 -17.96 13.88
N HIS A 345 10.69 -18.43 14.68
CA HIS A 345 10.51 -19.57 15.58
C HIS A 345 9.26 -19.43 16.47
N ARG A 346 8.96 -18.21 16.93
CA ARG A 346 7.77 -17.93 17.76
C ARG A 346 6.45 -18.21 17.07
N TYR A 347 6.43 -18.12 15.75
CA TYR A 347 5.22 -18.33 14.97
C TYR A 347 5.02 -19.79 14.62
N VAL A 348 6.09 -20.45 14.20
CA VAL A 348 6.02 -21.76 13.53
C VAL A 348 6.78 -22.89 14.25
N ASN A 349 7.42 -22.60 15.38
CA ASN A 349 8.22 -23.53 16.19
C ASN A 349 9.32 -24.26 15.38
N LYS A 350 10.04 -23.50 14.55
CA LYS A 350 11.18 -23.96 13.73
C LYS A 350 12.37 -23.01 13.89
N PRO A 351 13.62 -23.46 13.70
CA PRO A 351 14.80 -22.60 13.77
C PRO A 351 14.87 -21.67 12.53
N LEU A 352 13.98 -20.69 12.47
CA LEU A 352 13.84 -19.75 11.37
C LEU A 352 14.03 -18.31 11.85
N LEU A 353 14.84 -17.54 11.11
CA LEU A 353 14.93 -16.10 11.24
C LEU A 353 14.65 -15.42 9.89
N MET A 354 14.04 -14.24 9.94
CA MET A 354 13.86 -13.36 8.79
C MET A 354 14.69 -12.10 8.98
N GLY A 355 15.76 -11.96 8.21
CA GLY A 355 16.59 -10.77 8.14
C GLY A 355 16.00 -9.74 7.18
N MET A 356 16.01 -8.49 7.60
CA MET A 356 15.47 -7.36 6.85
C MET A 356 16.58 -6.61 6.14
N LEU A 357 16.32 -6.21 4.90
CA LEU A 357 17.21 -5.40 4.09
C LEU A 357 16.51 -4.12 3.67
N HIS A 358 17.24 -3.01 3.65
CA HIS A 358 16.67 -1.69 3.36
C HIS A 358 17.58 -0.83 2.50
N ASP A 359 16.96 0.08 1.75
CA ASP A 359 17.60 1.11 0.91
C ASP A 359 18.76 0.55 0.03
N GLN A 360 19.93 1.18 0.03
CA GLN A 360 21.05 0.80 -0.83
C GLN A 360 21.58 -0.60 -0.51
N ALA A 361 21.49 -1.05 0.73
CA ALA A 361 21.84 -2.42 1.09
C ALA A 361 20.89 -3.44 0.42
N ALA A 362 19.59 -3.15 0.33
CA ALA A 362 18.65 -3.99 -0.41
C ALA A 362 18.96 -4.06 -1.91
N VAL A 363 19.44 -2.96 -2.51
CA VAL A 363 19.89 -2.92 -3.91
C VAL A 363 21.14 -3.77 -4.11
N ARG A 364 22.15 -3.60 -3.25
CA ARG A 364 23.39 -4.41 -3.29
C ARG A 364 23.08 -5.89 -3.13
N PHE A 365 22.20 -6.23 -2.19
CA PHE A 365 21.80 -7.61 -1.89
C PHE A 365 21.21 -8.37 -3.08
N GLU A 366 20.43 -7.74 -3.96
CA GLU A 366 19.85 -8.46 -5.09
C GLU A 366 20.89 -8.97 -6.08
N ASN A 367 22.09 -8.38 -6.06
CA ASN A 367 23.25 -8.73 -6.88
C ASN A 367 24.23 -9.69 -6.19
N MET A 368 24.02 -10.00 -4.91
CA MET A 368 24.87 -10.96 -4.18
C MET A 368 24.55 -12.40 -4.55
N THR A 369 25.59 -13.22 -4.57
CA THR A 369 25.51 -14.68 -4.63
C THR A 369 24.95 -15.26 -3.33
N ASP A 370 24.49 -16.51 -3.36
CA ASP A 370 23.93 -17.14 -2.17
C ASP A 370 24.97 -17.35 -1.07
N ASP A 371 26.25 -17.53 -1.43
CA ASP A 371 27.33 -17.70 -0.46
C ASP A 371 27.71 -16.37 0.19
N GLU A 372 27.83 -15.28 -0.58
CA GLU A 372 27.99 -13.92 -0.01
C GLU A 372 26.83 -13.54 0.93
N ILE A 373 25.61 -13.95 0.60
CA ILE A 373 24.44 -13.71 1.46
C ILE A 373 24.55 -14.48 2.78
N LYS A 374 24.95 -15.76 2.73
CA LYS A 374 25.14 -16.56 3.94
C LYS A 374 26.27 -15.99 4.79
N ASP A 375 27.40 -15.63 4.19
CA ASP A 375 28.55 -15.08 4.91
C ASP A 375 28.19 -13.76 5.60
N ASN A 376 27.48 -12.86 4.91
CA ASN A 376 26.96 -11.63 5.50
C ASN A 376 25.98 -11.91 6.64
N ALA A 377 25.06 -12.86 6.47
CA ALA A 377 24.11 -13.24 7.51
C ALA A 377 24.84 -13.78 8.75
N ILE A 378 25.78 -14.71 8.59
CA ILE A 378 26.56 -15.27 9.70
C ILE A 378 27.39 -14.19 10.38
N ASN A 379 28.04 -13.28 9.63
CA ASN A 379 28.79 -12.16 10.20
C ASN A 379 27.90 -11.27 11.10
N VAL A 380 26.73 -10.86 10.62
CA VAL A 380 25.82 -10.03 11.43
C VAL A 380 25.27 -10.80 12.63
N LEU A 381 24.90 -12.08 12.46
CA LEU A 381 24.42 -12.92 13.56
C LEU A 381 25.52 -13.17 14.61
N THR A 382 26.79 -13.28 14.21
CA THR A 382 27.94 -13.32 15.12
C THR A 382 28.07 -12.03 15.92
N LYS A 383 27.89 -10.85 15.30
CA LYS A 383 27.89 -9.56 16.02
C LYS A 383 26.75 -9.47 17.04
N LEU A 384 25.60 -10.07 16.76
CA LEU A 384 24.42 -10.08 17.65
C LEU A 384 24.54 -11.09 18.80
N PHE A 385 25.04 -12.29 18.53
CA PHE A 385 24.90 -13.42 19.46
C PHE A 385 26.24 -13.98 19.98
N GLY A 386 27.36 -13.59 19.38
CA GLY A 386 28.70 -14.07 19.68
C GLY A 386 29.07 -15.37 18.95
N GLU A 387 30.35 -15.53 18.66
CA GLU A 387 30.91 -16.66 17.89
C GLU A 387 30.58 -18.03 18.50
N GLU A 388 30.61 -18.14 19.82
CA GLU A 388 30.37 -19.40 20.53
C GLU A 388 28.99 -19.99 20.20
N LYS A 389 27.94 -19.14 20.16
CA LYS A 389 26.57 -19.58 19.87
C LYS A 389 26.40 -20.03 18.43
N LEU A 390 27.19 -19.45 17.52
CA LEU A 390 27.17 -19.80 16.10
C LEU A 390 28.07 -20.99 15.75
N LYS A 391 28.81 -21.54 16.71
CA LYS A 391 29.59 -22.76 16.49
C LYS A 391 28.68 -23.89 16.01
N ASP A 392 29.08 -24.55 14.93
CA ASP A 392 28.36 -25.64 14.27
C ASP A 392 26.94 -25.26 13.76
N VAL A 393 26.66 -23.97 13.58
CA VAL A 393 25.42 -23.49 12.94
C VAL A 393 25.55 -23.61 11.43
N THR A 394 24.56 -24.25 10.80
CA THR A 394 24.47 -24.35 9.34
C THR A 394 23.08 -23.95 8.87
N THR A 395 23.01 -23.33 7.69
CA THR A 395 21.74 -23.01 7.03
C THR A 395 21.24 -24.20 6.22
N THR A 396 19.99 -24.61 6.43
CA THR A 396 19.35 -25.72 5.71
C THR A 396 18.43 -25.25 4.59
N ILE A 397 17.80 -24.08 4.75
CA ILE A 397 16.95 -23.45 3.73
C ILE A 397 17.28 -21.95 3.65
N VAL A 398 17.32 -21.44 2.43
CA VAL A 398 17.50 -20.02 2.13
C VAL A 398 16.41 -19.60 1.16
N THR A 399 15.59 -18.62 1.52
CA THR A 399 14.67 -17.96 0.58
C THR A 399 14.77 -16.45 0.73
N LYS A 400 14.56 -15.72 -0.36
CA LYS A 400 14.75 -14.27 -0.41
C LYS A 400 13.79 -13.59 -1.37
N SER A 401 13.44 -12.35 -1.06
CA SER A 401 12.72 -11.50 -2.00
C SER A 401 13.69 -10.76 -2.93
N LYS A 402 13.17 -10.37 -4.11
CA LYS A 402 13.84 -9.44 -5.04
C LYS A 402 12.81 -8.45 -5.61
N TRP A 403 12.44 -7.45 -4.82
CA TRP A 403 11.39 -6.48 -5.20
C TRP A 403 11.89 -5.32 -6.07
N ILE A 404 13.19 -5.00 -6.02
CA ILE A 404 13.75 -3.86 -6.74
C ILE A 404 13.90 -4.19 -8.23
N SER A 405 14.49 -5.34 -8.56
CA SER A 405 14.67 -5.81 -9.95
C SER A 405 13.41 -6.41 -10.57
N ASP A 406 12.35 -6.65 -9.79
CA ASP A 406 11.09 -7.16 -10.31
C ASP A 406 10.38 -6.07 -11.14
N ASN A 407 10.41 -6.22 -12.47
CA ASN A 407 9.81 -5.30 -13.43
C ASN A 407 8.28 -5.15 -13.34
N LYS A 408 7.60 -5.91 -12.47
CA LYS A 408 6.16 -5.76 -12.19
C LYS A 408 5.88 -4.89 -10.97
N VAL A 409 6.89 -4.51 -10.20
CA VAL A 409 6.74 -3.63 -9.02
C VAL A 409 7.77 -2.51 -8.93
N LEU A 410 9.05 -2.79 -9.22
CA LEU A 410 10.17 -1.85 -9.21
C LEU A 410 10.33 -1.10 -7.87
N GLY A 411 10.34 -1.84 -6.76
CA GLY A 411 10.47 -1.30 -5.39
C GLY A 411 9.37 -1.78 -4.45
N THR A 412 9.40 -1.30 -3.19
CA THR A 412 8.51 -1.80 -2.12
C THR A 412 7.47 -0.81 -1.67
N THR A 413 7.82 0.31 -1.03
CA THR A 413 6.86 1.26 -0.45
C THR A 413 7.10 2.66 -0.96
N SER A 414 6.08 3.53 -0.92
CA SER A 414 6.26 4.95 -1.29
C SER A 414 6.43 5.83 -0.06
N TYR A 415 7.10 6.98 -0.21
CA TYR A 415 7.25 7.97 0.87
C TYR A 415 7.23 9.40 0.30
N PRO A 416 6.75 10.41 1.07
CA PRO A 416 6.77 11.79 0.63
C PRO A 416 8.20 12.35 0.66
N LYS A 417 8.67 12.93 -0.45
CA LYS A 417 9.97 13.61 -0.47
C LYS A 417 9.86 15.03 0.07
N VAL A 418 10.97 15.58 0.54
CA VAL A 418 11.10 17.00 0.90
C VAL A 418 10.51 17.89 -0.20
N GLY A 419 9.64 18.81 0.18
CA GLY A 419 9.03 19.79 -0.73
C GLY A 419 7.79 19.31 -1.49
N ILE A 420 7.35 18.07 -1.31
CA ILE A 420 6.01 17.67 -1.77
C ILE A 420 4.96 18.32 -0.87
N LEU A 421 3.89 18.85 -1.47
CA LEU A 421 2.79 19.47 -0.73
C LEU A 421 1.62 18.48 -0.60
N PRO A 422 0.88 18.47 0.54
CA PRO A 422 -0.30 17.63 0.71
C PRO A 422 -1.31 17.73 -0.45
N GLU A 423 -1.53 18.94 -0.97
CA GLU A 423 -2.50 19.20 -2.04
C GLU A 423 -2.08 18.56 -3.38
N MET A 424 -0.80 18.18 -3.54
CA MET A 424 -0.36 17.46 -4.72
C MET A 424 -0.96 16.05 -4.77
N PHE A 425 -1.27 15.44 -3.62
CA PHE A 425 -1.93 14.14 -3.55
C PHE A 425 -3.37 14.15 -4.08
N ASP A 426 -4.06 15.30 -4.04
CA ASP A 426 -5.39 15.45 -4.64
C ASP A 426 -5.39 15.12 -6.14
N SER A 427 -4.26 15.35 -6.83
CA SER A 427 -4.14 15.00 -8.24
C SER A 427 -4.13 13.50 -8.47
N LEU A 428 -3.66 12.70 -7.50
CA LEU A 428 -3.56 11.24 -7.58
C LEU A 428 -4.87 10.54 -7.20
N THR A 429 -5.74 11.21 -6.44
CA THR A 429 -7.06 10.69 -6.07
C THR A 429 -8.13 11.00 -7.12
N LYS A 430 -7.89 11.99 -8.00
CA LYS A 430 -8.84 12.41 -9.03
C LYS A 430 -8.77 11.51 -10.26
N PRO A 431 -9.91 10.99 -10.75
CA PRO A 431 -9.95 10.25 -12.01
C PRO A 431 -9.68 11.15 -13.22
N VAL A 432 -9.16 10.57 -14.30
CA VAL A 432 -9.26 11.16 -15.64
C VAL A 432 -10.66 10.85 -16.16
N CYS A 433 -11.58 11.74 -15.82
CA CYS A 433 -12.99 11.55 -16.04
C CYS A 433 -13.38 11.36 -17.52
N PRO A 434 -14.41 10.54 -17.79
CA PRO A 434 -15.08 9.60 -16.88
C PRO A 434 -14.42 8.22 -16.77
N PHE A 435 -13.28 8.00 -17.44
CA PHE A 435 -12.85 6.65 -17.83
C PHE A 435 -11.78 6.01 -16.94
N ILE A 436 -10.83 6.77 -16.39
CA ILE A 436 -9.64 6.22 -15.73
C ILE A 436 -9.63 6.63 -14.25
N TYR A 437 -9.58 5.65 -13.36
CA TYR A 437 -9.52 5.82 -11.91
C TYR A 437 -8.22 5.22 -11.39
N PHE A 438 -7.68 5.75 -10.27
CA PHE A 438 -6.39 5.32 -9.74
C PHE A 438 -6.52 4.76 -8.33
N ALA A 439 -5.80 3.67 -8.08
CA ALA A 439 -5.67 3.03 -6.79
C ALA A 439 -4.23 2.56 -6.56
N GLY A 440 -3.87 2.39 -5.30
CA GLY A 440 -2.52 2.08 -4.82
C GLY A 440 -2.16 2.94 -3.61
N GLU A 441 -1.30 2.44 -2.74
CA GLU A 441 -0.93 3.14 -1.49
C GLU A 441 -0.35 4.55 -1.72
N TYR A 442 0.35 4.78 -2.82
CA TYR A 442 0.88 6.10 -3.20
C TYR A 442 -0.20 7.16 -3.50
N THR A 443 -1.47 6.77 -3.60
CA THR A 443 -2.61 7.67 -3.85
C THR A 443 -3.30 8.14 -2.57
N SER A 444 -2.73 7.86 -1.40
CA SER A 444 -3.24 8.32 -0.10
C SER A 444 -2.06 8.77 0.74
N LEU A 445 -1.97 10.06 1.07
CA LEU A 445 -0.94 10.54 1.99
C LEU A 445 -1.15 9.97 3.40
N GLU A 446 -2.41 9.94 3.84
CA GLU A 446 -2.81 9.44 5.16
C GLU A 446 -2.48 7.97 5.38
N HIS A 447 -2.55 7.11 4.35
CA HIS A 447 -2.28 5.67 4.47
C HIS A 447 -1.18 5.18 3.53
N MET A 448 -0.33 6.09 3.04
CA MET A 448 0.84 5.78 2.21
C MET A 448 1.67 4.66 2.83
N ASN A 449 2.39 3.87 2.02
CA ASN A 449 3.32 2.81 2.42
C ASN A 449 2.69 1.51 2.99
N THR A 450 1.36 1.45 3.12
CA THR A 450 0.70 0.32 3.81
C THR A 450 -0.21 -0.51 2.90
N ALA A 451 -0.39 -1.79 3.26
CA ALA A 451 -1.35 -2.67 2.59
C ALA A 451 -2.81 -2.20 2.79
N HIS A 452 -3.15 -1.68 3.97
CA HIS A 452 -4.49 -1.17 4.24
C HIS A 452 -4.77 0.13 3.48
N GLY A 453 -3.79 1.01 3.30
CA GLY A 453 -3.91 2.18 2.44
C GLY A 453 -4.13 1.81 0.97
N ALA A 454 -3.43 0.78 0.48
CA ALA A 454 -3.70 0.22 -0.84
C ALA A 454 -5.14 -0.32 -0.93
N TYR A 455 -5.60 -1.09 0.06
CA TYR A 455 -7.00 -1.57 0.12
C TYR A 455 -8.01 -0.40 0.06
N LEU A 456 -7.87 0.59 0.95
CA LEU A 456 -8.77 1.76 1.03
C LEU A 456 -8.77 2.59 -0.26
N SER A 457 -7.63 2.71 -0.93
CA SER A 457 -7.57 3.39 -2.23
C SER A 457 -8.36 2.66 -3.33
N GLY A 458 -8.41 1.33 -3.28
CA GLY A 458 -9.25 0.51 -4.15
C GLY A 458 -10.74 0.71 -3.88
N ILE A 459 -11.11 0.73 -2.60
CA ILE A 459 -12.47 1.05 -2.15
C ILE A 459 -12.90 2.43 -2.67
N ARG A 460 -12.04 3.45 -2.52
CA ARG A 460 -12.27 4.80 -3.04
C ARG A 460 -12.50 4.81 -4.57
N ALA A 461 -11.65 4.13 -5.34
CA ALA A 461 -11.78 4.09 -6.80
C ALA A 461 -13.11 3.44 -7.23
N ALA A 462 -13.51 2.35 -6.57
CA ALA A 462 -14.82 1.73 -6.78
C ALA A 462 -15.97 2.67 -6.42
N ASP A 463 -15.89 3.38 -5.29
CA ASP A 463 -16.92 4.36 -4.89
C ASP A 463 -17.06 5.51 -5.88
N GLN A 464 -15.97 5.98 -6.47
CA GLN A 464 -16.01 7.01 -7.52
C GLN A 464 -16.79 6.52 -8.76
N ILE A 465 -16.61 5.26 -9.15
CA ILE A 465 -17.36 4.64 -10.27
C ILE A 465 -18.84 4.46 -9.90
N ILE A 466 -19.12 3.87 -8.74
CA ILE A 466 -20.49 3.57 -8.25
C ILE A 466 -21.30 4.85 -8.10
N SER A 467 -20.71 5.89 -7.51
CA SER A 467 -21.39 7.17 -7.25
C SER A 467 -21.53 8.05 -8.50
N ASN A 468 -21.00 7.61 -9.65
CA ASN A 468 -20.91 8.39 -10.88
C ASN A 468 -20.21 9.75 -10.66
N TYR A 469 -19.09 9.73 -9.92
CA TYR A 469 -18.35 10.91 -9.47
C TYR A 469 -18.12 11.93 -10.59
N CYS A 470 -17.69 11.46 -11.76
CA CYS A 470 -17.36 12.30 -12.90
C CYS A 470 -18.56 13.06 -13.52
N ALA A 471 -19.79 12.57 -13.33
CA ALA A 471 -20.98 13.29 -13.76
C ALA A 471 -21.39 14.39 -12.77
N LYS A 472 -20.96 14.27 -11.51
CA LYS A 472 -21.26 15.23 -10.42
C LYS A 472 -20.19 16.30 -10.27
N GLU A 473 -18.98 16.07 -10.80
CA GLU A 473 -17.94 17.09 -10.89
C GLU A 473 -18.45 18.26 -11.74
N PRO A 474 -18.51 19.51 -11.22
CA PRO A 474 -18.87 20.65 -12.03
C PRO A 474 -17.83 20.80 -13.14
N SER A 475 -18.26 20.56 -14.38
CA SER A 475 -17.42 20.74 -15.56
C SER A 475 -16.62 22.05 -15.44
N LYS A 476 -15.29 21.95 -15.38
CA LYS A 476 -14.37 23.11 -15.36
C LYS A 476 -14.32 23.79 -16.73
N GLY A 477 -15.49 24.15 -17.26
CA GLY A 477 -15.71 24.85 -18.52
C GLY A 477 -16.38 26.23 -18.36
N LYS A 478 -16.73 26.66 -17.14
CA LYS A 478 -17.10 28.06 -16.89
C LYS A 478 -15.93 28.75 -16.19
N LYS A 479 -15.35 29.76 -16.85
CA LYS A 479 -14.46 30.74 -16.24
C LYS A 479 -15.09 31.18 -14.92
N VAL A 480 -14.46 30.84 -13.80
CA VAL A 480 -14.77 31.43 -12.52
C VAL A 480 -14.31 32.88 -12.63
N GLU A 481 -15.26 33.80 -12.81
CA GLU A 481 -15.02 35.21 -12.49
C GLU A 481 -14.48 35.23 -11.06
N THR A 482 -13.20 35.59 -10.93
CA THR A 482 -12.50 35.58 -9.65
C THR A 482 -13.23 36.44 -8.63
N SER A 483 -13.23 35.99 -7.37
CA SER A 483 -13.84 36.63 -6.21
C SER A 483 -13.54 38.13 -6.05
N LYS A 484 -12.49 38.66 -6.70
CA LYS A 484 -12.17 40.09 -6.79
C LYS A 484 -13.21 40.94 -7.56
N GLU A 485 -13.95 40.38 -8.51
CA GLU A 485 -15.00 41.12 -9.23
C GLU A 485 -16.33 41.19 -8.48
N LYS A 486 -16.67 40.15 -7.69
CA LYS A 486 -17.81 40.19 -6.77
C LYS A 486 -17.62 41.23 -5.67
N THR A 487 -16.44 41.30 -5.05
CA THR A 487 -16.16 42.32 -4.02
C THR A 487 -16.16 43.74 -4.59
N LYS A 488 -15.78 43.93 -5.87
CA LYS A 488 -15.85 45.25 -6.54
C LYS A 488 -17.27 45.66 -6.88
N LYS A 489 -18.15 44.71 -7.25
CA LYS A 489 -19.58 44.98 -7.51
C LYS A 489 -20.36 45.25 -6.23
N GLU A 490 -20.07 44.52 -5.15
CA GLU A 490 -20.69 44.74 -3.83
C GLU A 490 -20.24 46.06 -3.19
N LYS A 491 -18.95 46.40 -3.23
CA LYS A 491 -18.49 47.71 -2.74
C LYS A 491 -19.00 48.89 -3.57
N LYS A 492 -19.30 48.70 -4.86
CA LYS A 492 -19.95 49.73 -5.69
C LYS A 492 -21.45 49.88 -5.40
N SER A 493 -22.14 48.83 -4.96
CA SER A 493 -23.57 48.89 -4.63
C SER A 493 -23.81 49.47 -3.23
N GLU A 494 -22.94 49.20 -2.26
CA GLU A 494 -22.96 49.83 -0.93
C GLU A 494 -22.69 51.33 -1.01
N LYS A 495 -21.65 51.75 -1.75
CA LYS A 495 -21.32 53.17 -1.90
C LYS A 495 -22.41 53.97 -2.63
N LYS A 496 -23.20 53.32 -3.50
CA LYS A 496 -24.38 53.94 -4.14
C LYS A 496 -25.56 54.08 -3.18
N ARG A 497 -25.72 53.17 -2.21
CA ARG A 497 -26.79 53.23 -1.19
C ARG A 497 -26.47 54.25 -0.08
N GLU A 498 -25.20 54.45 0.25
CA GLU A 498 -24.77 55.50 1.19
C GLU A 498 -24.94 56.89 0.59
N ASN A 499 -24.52 57.13 -0.66
CA ASN A 499 -24.71 58.42 -1.32
C ASN A 499 -26.21 58.78 -1.49
N GLN A 500 -27.08 57.81 -1.74
CA GLN A 500 -28.55 58.04 -1.82
C GLN A 500 -29.19 58.32 -0.45
N LYS A 501 -28.57 57.91 0.66
CA LYS A 501 -29.03 58.26 2.01
C LYS A 501 -28.54 59.63 2.43
N GLU A 502 -27.33 60.04 2.02
CA GLU A 502 -26.83 61.40 2.27
C GLU A 502 -27.57 62.46 1.46
N ASP A 503 -27.94 62.19 0.20
CA ASP A 503 -28.75 63.13 -0.59
C ASP A 503 -30.17 63.28 0.00
N LYS A 504 -30.76 62.21 0.54
CA LYS A 504 -32.07 62.29 1.22
C LYS A 504 -32.05 63.04 2.56
N LEU A 505 -30.89 63.14 3.22
CA LEU A 505 -30.76 63.90 4.46
C LEU A 505 -30.51 65.40 4.23
N LYS A 506 -30.21 65.82 2.99
CA LYS A 506 -30.01 67.22 2.61
C LYS A 506 -31.27 67.92 2.11
N ASP A 507 -32.33 67.16 1.80
CA ASP A 507 -33.64 67.71 1.39
C ASP A 507 -34.62 67.89 2.58
N GLU A 508 -34.23 67.51 3.81
CA GLU A 508 -35.02 67.67 5.05
C GLU A 508 -34.36 68.60 6.10
N LEU A 509 -33.41 69.44 5.66
CA LEU A 509 -32.85 70.59 6.39
C LEU A 509 -32.92 71.81 5.48
#